data_AF-A0A1Q3KI05-F1
#
_entry.id   AF-A0A1Q3KI05-F1
#
_cell.length_a   1.000
_cell.length_b   1.000
_cell.length_c   1.000
_cell.angle_alpha   90.00
_cell.angle_beta   90.00
_cell.angle_gamma   90.00
#
_symmetry.space_group_name_H-M   'P 1'
#
loop_
_entity.id
_entity.type
_entity.pdbx_description
1 polymer ?
#
loop_
_entity_poly.entity_id
_entity_poly.type
_entity_poly.pdbx_seq_one_letter_code
_entity_poly.pdbx_strand_id
1 'polypeptide(L)'
;MHRLSACLVAASLALAPALPSHAQTVEEAKEMVIGLYVVSIAIDACNLDLSKDQETRLDHWIGWAEKKLDIADRKLDKAYSSMEEAVEKDKSAFCKEMSPVAKQVLKDLPAPN
;
A
#
# COMPACT_ATOMS: atom_id res chain seq x y z
N MET A 1 26.59 36.33 32.35
CA MET A 1 26.39 36.09 30.90
C MET A 1 25.15 35.21 30.73
N HIS A 2 24.26 35.58 29.82
CA HIS A 2 22.88 35.13 29.78
C HIS A 2 22.68 33.73 29.16
N ARG A 3 21.84 32.94 29.86
CA ARG A 3 20.75 32.04 29.42
C ARG A 3 20.98 31.10 28.22
N LEU A 4 20.98 29.80 28.56
CA LEU A 4 20.08 28.74 28.06
C LEU A 4 19.53 28.95 26.64
N SER A 5 20.00 28.14 25.70
CA SER A 5 19.20 27.75 24.54
C SER A 5 19.28 26.23 24.39
N ALA A 6 18.24 25.58 24.93
CA ALA A 6 17.98 24.17 24.71
C ALA A 6 17.69 23.97 23.21
N CYS A 7 18.47 23.12 22.54
CA CYS A 7 18.11 22.61 21.22
C CYS A 7 16.81 21.82 21.36
N LEU A 8 15.71 22.47 21.00
CA LEU A 8 14.42 21.82 20.85
C LEU A 8 14.50 20.79 19.73
N VAL A 9 14.19 19.57 20.11
CA VAL A 9 13.75 18.47 19.27
C VAL A 9 12.66 18.96 18.32
N ALA A 10 12.84 18.71 17.03
CA ALA A 10 11.73 18.55 16.10
C ALA A 10 12.13 17.52 15.05
N ALA A 11 12.07 16.25 15.47
CA ALA A 11 11.92 15.12 14.59
C ALA A 11 10.76 15.40 13.63
N SER A 12 11.08 15.68 12.38
CA SER A 12 10.14 15.66 11.28
C SER A 12 10.70 14.71 10.24
N LEU A 13 10.61 13.41 10.57
CA LEU A 13 10.56 12.36 9.58
C LEU A 13 9.25 12.54 8.80
N ALA A 14 9.24 13.50 7.89
CA ALA A 14 8.25 13.58 6.83
C ALA A 14 8.59 12.51 5.80
N LEU A 15 8.33 11.25 6.15
CA LEU A 15 8.17 10.17 5.16
C LEU A 15 6.70 10.17 4.73
N ALA A 16 6.32 11.20 4.00
CA ALA A 16 5.21 11.07 3.07
C ALA A 16 5.83 10.51 1.78
N PRO A 17 5.47 9.30 1.30
CA PRO A 17 5.72 8.97 -0.08
C PRO A 17 4.83 9.90 -0.90
N ALA A 18 5.38 11.02 -1.33
CA ALA A 18 4.79 11.81 -2.41
C ALA A 18 4.82 10.92 -3.66
N LEU A 19 3.71 10.24 -3.96
CA LEU A 19 3.55 9.52 -5.22
C LEU A 19 3.74 10.55 -6.36
N PRO A 20 4.77 10.40 -7.22
CA PRO A 20 5.09 11.41 -8.19
C PRO A 20 4.06 11.40 -9.33
N SER A 21 3.53 12.58 -9.63
CA SER A 21 2.68 12.90 -10.79
C SER A 21 3.46 12.94 -12.12
N HIS A 22 4.62 12.28 -12.21
CA HIS A 22 5.49 12.28 -13.38
C HIS A 22 5.84 10.85 -13.78
N ALA A 23 5.47 10.48 -15.00
CA ALA A 23 5.87 9.27 -15.74
C ALA A 23 6.38 8.10 -14.88
N GLN A 24 5.46 7.38 -14.22
CA GLN A 24 5.79 6.12 -13.56
C GLN A 24 6.34 5.14 -14.60
N THR A 25 7.51 4.61 -14.34
CA THR A 25 8.14 3.55 -15.13
C THR A 25 7.31 2.26 -15.07
N VAL A 26 7.51 1.36 -16.03
CA VAL A 26 6.86 0.04 -16.02
C VAL A 26 7.19 -0.74 -14.73
N GLU A 27 8.39 -0.58 -14.18
CA GLU A 27 8.75 -1.27 -12.93
C GLU A 27 8.04 -0.65 -11.72
N GLU A 28 7.96 0.68 -11.62
CA GLU A 28 7.23 1.35 -10.54
C GLU A 28 5.73 1.03 -10.57
N ALA A 29 5.14 0.95 -11.78
CA ALA A 29 3.76 0.52 -11.92
C ALA A 29 3.59 -0.96 -11.51
N LYS A 30 4.57 -1.84 -11.80
CA LYS A 30 4.58 -3.25 -11.33
C LYS A 30 4.62 -3.36 -9.82
N GLU A 31 5.52 -2.62 -9.18
CA GLU A 31 5.63 -2.60 -7.71
C GLU A 31 4.35 -2.05 -7.07
N MET A 32 3.75 -1.02 -7.67
CA MET A 32 2.49 -0.47 -7.22
C MET A 32 1.36 -1.51 -7.29
N VAL A 33 1.15 -2.17 -8.44
CA VAL A 33 0.05 -3.15 -8.58
C VAL A 33 0.24 -4.35 -7.65
N ILE A 34 1.48 -4.83 -7.46
CA ILE A 34 1.78 -5.87 -6.47
C ILE A 34 1.39 -5.40 -5.06
N GLY A 35 1.78 -4.18 -4.68
CA GLY A 35 1.46 -3.61 -3.37
C GLY A 35 -0.05 -3.46 -3.15
N LEU A 36 -0.79 -2.99 -4.15
CA LEU A 36 -2.25 -2.84 -4.07
C LEU A 36 -2.97 -4.18 -3.98
N TYR A 37 -2.46 -5.21 -4.66
CA TYR A 37 -3.01 -6.55 -4.55
C TYR A 37 -2.75 -7.22 -3.21
N VAL A 38 -1.55 -7.05 -2.67
CA VAL A 38 -1.22 -7.46 -1.30
C VAL A 38 -2.18 -6.80 -0.31
N VAL A 39 -2.51 -5.52 -0.50
CA VAL A 39 -3.48 -4.81 0.33
C VAL A 39 -4.89 -5.36 0.17
N SER A 40 -5.33 -5.64 -1.07
CA SER A 40 -6.64 -6.28 -1.35
C SER A 40 -6.77 -7.63 -0.65
N ILE A 41 -5.77 -8.52 -0.76
CA ILE A 41 -5.75 -9.81 -0.05
C ILE A 41 -5.80 -9.59 1.46
N ALA A 42 -5.04 -8.64 2.00
CA ALA A 42 -5.03 -8.37 3.43
C ALA A 42 -6.38 -7.89 3.94
N ILE A 43 -7.10 -7.10 3.15
CA ILE A 43 -8.45 -6.64 3.49
C ILE A 43 -9.41 -7.84 3.57
N ASP A 44 -9.43 -8.67 2.54
CA ASP A 44 -10.33 -9.83 2.47
C ASP A 44 -10.00 -10.86 3.55
N ALA A 45 -8.72 -11.20 3.69
CA ALA A 45 -8.26 -12.17 4.69
C ALA A 45 -8.57 -11.67 6.10
N CYS A 46 -8.33 -10.39 6.39
CA CYS A 46 -8.44 -9.85 7.75
C CYS A 46 -9.79 -9.20 8.06
N ASN A 47 -10.76 -9.27 7.14
CA ASN A 47 -12.07 -8.63 7.26
C ASN A 47 -11.94 -7.15 7.64
N LEU A 48 -11.11 -6.39 6.91
CA LEU A 48 -10.94 -4.97 7.18
C LEU A 48 -12.10 -4.18 6.57
N ASP A 49 -12.83 -3.46 7.40
CA ASP A 49 -13.89 -2.57 6.93
C ASP A 49 -13.28 -1.39 6.15
N LEU A 50 -13.71 -1.24 4.91
CA LEU A 50 -13.43 -0.08 4.08
C LEU A 50 -14.64 0.86 4.06
N SER A 51 -14.40 2.16 3.87
CA SER A 51 -15.44 3.03 3.33
C SER A 51 -15.59 2.83 1.82
N LYS A 52 -16.76 3.17 1.27
CA LYS A 52 -17.01 3.15 -0.19
C LYS A 52 -15.99 3.97 -0.97
N ASP A 53 -15.52 5.08 -0.42
CA ASP A 53 -14.51 5.92 -1.04
C ASP A 53 -13.15 5.21 -1.09
N GLN A 54 -12.80 4.45 -0.04
CA GLN A 54 -11.57 3.66 -0.01
C GLN A 54 -11.61 2.49 -0.98
N GLU A 55 -12.75 1.79 -1.08
CA GLU A 55 -12.99 0.74 -2.08
C GLU A 55 -12.82 1.30 -3.50
N THR A 56 -13.53 2.38 -3.82
CA THR A 56 -13.49 3.01 -5.15
C THR A 56 -12.08 3.46 -5.52
N ARG A 57 -11.30 3.98 -4.55
CA ARG A 57 -9.91 4.38 -4.76
C ARG A 57 -9.01 3.19 -5.02
N LEU A 58 -9.13 2.13 -4.22
CA LEU A 58 -8.34 0.93 -4.39
C LEU A 58 -8.57 0.32 -5.78
N ASP A 59 -9.84 0.14 -6.16
CA ASP A 59 -10.24 -0.40 -7.46
C ASP A 59 -9.72 0.45 -8.63
N HIS A 60 -9.85 1.78 -8.52
CA HIS A 60 -9.34 2.70 -9.54
C HIS A 60 -7.83 2.54 -9.74
N TRP A 61 -7.04 2.50 -8.67
CA TRP A 61 -5.58 2.43 -8.77
C TRP A 61 -5.09 1.05 -9.21
N ILE A 62 -5.78 -0.03 -8.82
CA ILE A 62 -5.52 -1.37 -9.37
C ILE A 62 -5.78 -1.35 -10.88
N GLY A 63 -6.98 -0.95 -11.33
CA GLY A 63 -7.32 -0.95 -12.75
C GLY A 63 -6.46 -0.01 -13.58
N TRP A 64 -6.03 1.13 -13.02
CA TRP A 64 -5.08 2.02 -13.66
C TRP A 64 -3.71 1.34 -13.87
N ALA A 65 -3.19 0.69 -12.82
CA ALA A 65 -1.88 0.04 -12.88
C ALA A 65 -1.90 -1.17 -13.84
N GLU A 66 -2.97 -1.99 -13.80
CA GLU A 66 -3.16 -3.10 -14.74
C GLU A 66 -3.16 -2.62 -16.19
N LYS A 67 -3.93 -1.57 -16.49
CA LYS A 67 -4.00 -0.98 -17.84
C LYS A 67 -2.66 -0.41 -18.30
N LYS A 68 -1.86 0.13 -17.38
CA LYS A 68 -0.53 0.67 -17.70
C LYS A 68 0.48 -0.41 -18.06
N LEU A 69 0.31 -1.60 -17.51
CA LEU A 69 1.31 -2.64 -17.59
C LEU A 69 0.98 -3.72 -18.62
N ASP A 70 -0.25 -3.73 -19.17
CA ASP A 70 -0.74 -4.75 -20.10
C ASP A 70 -0.49 -6.17 -19.56
N ILE A 71 -0.77 -6.35 -18.26
CA ILE A 71 -0.25 -7.49 -17.49
C ILE A 71 -1.11 -8.75 -17.65
N ALA A 72 -0.44 -9.79 -18.14
CA ALA A 72 -0.69 -11.21 -17.89
C ALA A 72 0.54 -11.84 -17.21
N ASP A 73 1.09 -11.18 -16.18
CA ASP A 73 2.47 -11.39 -15.68
C ASP A 73 2.53 -12.32 -14.46
N ARG A 74 3.24 -13.44 -14.61
CA ARG A 74 3.45 -14.50 -13.59
C ARG A 74 4.07 -14.00 -12.28
N LYS A 75 4.70 -12.82 -12.28
CA LYS A 75 5.22 -12.21 -11.04
C LYS A 75 4.11 -11.87 -10.06
N LEU A 76 2.94 -11.47 -10.56
CA LEU A 76 1.74 -11.29 -9.73
C LEU A 76 1.36 -12.62 -9.08
N ASP A 77 1.24 -13.70 -9.86
CA ASP A 77 0.88 -15.04 -9.36
C ASP A 77 1.76 -15.48 -8.19
N LYS A 78 3.06 -15.18 -8.25
CA LYS A 78 4.00 -15.52 -7.17
C LYS A 78 3.75 -14.69 -5.90
N ALA A 79 3.47 -13.40 -6.05
CA ALA A 79 3.16 -12.53 -4.92
C ALA A 79 1.85 -12.96 -4.24
N TYR A 80 0.82 -13.29 -5.05
CA TYR A 80 -0.42 -13.88 -4.57
C TYR A 80 -0.19 -15.20 -3.83
N SER A 81 0.49 -16.15 -4.46
CA SER A 81 0.72 -17.47 -3.86
C SER A 81 1.44 -17.36 -2.51
N SER A 82 2.44 -16.47 -2.42
CA SER A 82 3.19 -16.25 -1.18
C SER A 82 2.32 -15.64 -0.07
N MET A 83 1.38 -14.78 -0.43
CA MET A 83 0.43 -14.16 0.51
C MET A 83 -0.63 -15.16 0.97
N GLU A 84 -1.19 -15.94 0.05
CA GLU A 84 -2.14 -17.02 0.37
C GLU A 84 -1.51 -18.04 1.32
N GLU A 85 -0.28 -18.50 1.03
CA GLU A 85 0.47 -19.38 1.94
C GLU A 85 0.68 -18.76 3.32
N ALA A 86 0.97 -17.45 3.40
CA ALA A 86 1.14 -16.75 4.68
C ALA A 86 -0.18 -16.68 5.48
N VAL A 87 -1.31 -16.44 4.81
CA VAL A 87 -2.65 -16.44 5.41
C VAL A 87 -3.02 -17.84 5.90
N GLU A 88 -2.77 -18.88 5.10
CA GLU A 88 -3.07 -20.27 5.47
C GLU A 88 -2.22 -20.74 6.65
N LYS A 89 -0.95 -20.34 6.70
CA LYS A 89 -0.02 -20.76 7.75
C LYS A 89 -0.36 -20.17 9.11
N ASP A 90 -0.58 -18.86 9.19
CA ASP A 90 -0.96 -18.17 10.43
C ASP A 90 -1.69 -16.87 10.13
N LYS A 91 -3.00 -17.00 9.89
CA LYS A 91 -3.90 -15.87 9.66
C LYS A 91 -3.83 -14.80 10.75
N SER A 92 -3.63 -15.18 12.01
CA SER A 92 -3.58 -14.22 13.12
C SER A 92 -2.30 -13.37 13.05
N ALA A 93 -1.15 -14.00 12.84
CA ALA A 93 0.12 -13.28 12.68
C ALA A 93 0.11 -12.41 11.42
N PHE A 94 -0.38 -12.96 10.30
CA PHE A 94 -0.55 -12.23 9.05
C PHE A 94 -1.40 -10.98 9.26
N CYS A 95 -2.58 -11.11 9.89
CA CYS A 95 -3.46 -9.97 10.10
C CYS A 95 -2.90 -8.94 11.07
N LYS A 96 -2.14 -9.36 12.08
CA LYS A 96 -1.45 -8.42 12.98
C LYS A 96 -0.44 -7.55 12.24
N GLU A 97 0.25 -8.10 11.25
CA GLU A 97 1.26 -7.41 10.45
C GLU A 97 0.63 -6.58 9.33
N MET A 98 -0.29 -7.16 8.57
CA MET A 98 -0.80 -6.57 7.33
C MET A 98 -1.95 -5.59 7.53
N SER A 99 -2.75 -5.72 8.60
CA SER A 99 -3.85 -4.79 8.87
C SER A 99 -3.42 -3.32 8.99
N PRO A 100 -2.37 -2.97 9.76
CA PRO A 100 -1.91 -1.58 9.83
C PRO A 100 -1.34 -1.09 8.50
N VAL A 101 -0.66 -1.96 7.74
CA VAL A 101 -0.11 -1.62 6.42
C VAL A 101 -1.24 -1.31 5.44
N ALA A 102 -2.24 -2.19 5.33
CA ALA A 102 -3.41 -2.00 4.49
C ALA A 102 -4.14 -0.70 4.83
N LYS A 103 -4.40 -0.44 6.12
CA LYS A 103 -5.04 0.79 6.58
C LYS A 103 -4.24 2.05 6.25
N GLN A 104 -2.91 1.98 6.28
CA GLN A 104 -2.05 3.11 5.92
C GLN A 104 -2.08 3.36 4.41
N VAL A 105 -1.92 2.32 3.59
CA VAL A 105 -1.98 2.42 2.13
C VAL A 105 -3.31 2.99 1.67
N LEU A 106 -4.44 2.55 2.23
CA LEU A 106 -5.77 3.07 1.89
C LEU A 106 -5.93 4.58 2.20
N LYS A 107 -5.23 5.09 3.21
CA LYS A 107 -5.22 6.52 3.52
C LYS A 107 -4.36 7.31 2.53
N ASP A 108 -3.20 6.75 2.18
CA ASP A 108 -2.19 7.39 1.36
C ASP A 108 -2.45 7.28 -0.15
N LEU A 109 -3.31 6.34 -0.57
CA LEU A 109 -3.78 6.25 -1.94
C LEU A 109 -4.31 7.62 -2.39
N PRO A 110 -3.96 8.13 -3.59
CA PRO A 110 -4.47 9.42 -4.06
C PRO A 110 -5.95 9.35 -4.44
N ALA A 111 -6.61 10.50 -4.51
CA ALA A 111 -7.96 10.54 -5.10
C ALA A 111 -7.86 10.19 -6.60
N PRO A 112 -8.87 9.53 -7.19
CA PRO A 112 -8.94 9.38 -8.64
C PRO A 112 -9.05 10.77 -9.26
N ASN A 113 -8.30 11.03 -10.33
CA ASN A 113 -8.34 12.31 -11.05
C ASN A 113 -9.45 12.33 -12.10
#